data_AF-A0A949M1T3-F1
#
_entry.id   AF-A0A949M1T3-F1
#
_cell.length_a   1.000
_cell.length_b   1.000
_cell.length_c   1.000
_cell.angle_alpha   90.00
_cell.angle_beta   90.00
_cell.angle_gamma   90.00
#
_symmetry.space_group_name_H-M   'P 1'
#
loop_
_entity.id
_entity.type
_entity.pdbx_description
1 polymer ?
#
loop_
_entity_poly.entity_id
_entity_poly.type
_entity_poly.pdbx_seq_one_letter_code
_entity_poly.pdbx_strand_id
1 'polypeptide(L)'
;MQEWYERGTRDAERGDPDAFLYQHYYHYRLGYDDGRRRIGRASGMPLLEQAWVRVGIPVVVVVVLTVAALARFVRIPDVASVIDPTATARPAESDALPVNTPIFPTATRVIPTATTAILRLRIGGWAIVQNTEGRPLRGRTEPGLTAAAIYAYQEREILQIVDGPVRADGYVWWQVSGASGTGWSAERSLEDVVWLAATEAPTVMSTPGPPTATP
;
A
#
# COMPACT_ATOMS: atom_id res chain seq x y z
N MET A 1 -37.09 -10.31 -33.42
CA MET A 1 -36.35 -11.07 -32.37
C MET A 1 -34.84 -10.79 -32.40
N GLN A 2 -34.20 -10.69 -33.58
CA GLN A 2 -32.75 -10.40 -33.71
C GLN A 2 -32.32 -9.00 -33.21
N GLU A 3 -33.16 -7.97 -33.37
CA GLU A 3 -32.80 -6.59 -32.98
C GLU A 3 -32.43 -6.44 -31.50
N TRP A 4 -33.14 -7.11 -30.59
CA TRP A 4 -32.86 -7.04 -29.15
C TRP A 4 -31.56 -7.75 -28.78
N TYR A 5 -31.20 -8.81 -29.50
CA TYR A 5 -29.94 -9.52 -29.33
C TYR A 5 -28.75 -8.64 -29.78
N GLU A 6 -28.85 -8.04 -30.97
CA GLU A 6 -27.82 -7.14 -31.52
C GLU A 6 -27.64 -5.86 -30.71
N ARG A 7 -28.71 -5.39 -30.04
CA ARG A 7 -28.61 -4.28 -29.10
C ARG A 7 -27.87 -4.70 -27.83
N GLY A 8 -28.20 -5.87 -27.27
CA GLY A 8 -27.50 -6.42 -26.11
C GLY A 8 -26.00 -6.64 -26.34
N THR A 9 -25.59 -7.13 -27.52
CA THR A 9 -24.17 -7.28 -27.86
C THR A 9 -23.45 -5.94 -27.97
N ARG A 10 -24.06 -4.92 -28.60
CA ARG A 10 -23.49 -3.56 -28.69
C ARG A 10 -23.38 -2.87 -27.33
N ASP A 11 -24.36 -3.04 -26.46
CA ASP A 11 -24.34 -2.46 -25.12
C ASP A 11 -23.32 -3.17 -24.22
N ALA A 12 -23.05 -4.47 -24.45
CA ALA A 12 -21.96 -5.20 -23.79
C ALA A 12 -20.57 -4.70 -24.17
N GLU A 13 -20.36 -4.26 -25.42
CA GLU A 13 -19.10 -3.64 -25.87
C GLU A 13 -18.87 -2.27 -25.21
N ARG A 14 -19.94 -1.52 -24.92
CA ARG A 14 -19.87 -0.23 -24.21
C ARG A 14 -19.76 -0.37 -22.69
N GLY A 15 -20.16 -1.52 -22.15
CA GLY A 15 -20.13 -1.80 -20.71
C GLY A 15 -21.26 -1.16 -19.91
N ASP A 16 -22.30 -0.63 -20.57
CA ASP A 16 -23.43 0.05 -19.96
C ASP A 16 -24.75 -0.70 -20.25
N PRO A 17 -25.19 -1.62 -19.38
CA PRO A 17 -26.41 -2.38 -19.60
C PRO A 17 -27.66 -1.55 -19.26
N ASP A 18 -28.63 -1.50 -20.18
CA ASP A 18 -29.98 -1.04 -19.88
C ASP A 18 -30.67 -2.02 -18.90
N ALA A 19 -30.90 -1.56 -17.67
CA ALA A 19 -31.46 -2.36 -16.59
C ALA A 19 -32.87 -2.89 -16.88
N PHE A 20 -33.70 -2.09 -17.57
CA PHE A 20 -35.06 -2.50 -17.90
C PHE A 20 -35.06 -3.60 -18.95
N LEU A 21 -34.24 -3.44 -20.00
CA LEU A 21 -34.10 -4.43 -21.07
C LEU A 21 -33.47 -5.72 -20.57
N TYR A 22 -32.50 -5.63 -19.65
CA TYR A 22 -31.86 -6.79 -19.04
C TYR A 22 -32.84 -7.67 -18.28
N GLN A 23 -33.83 -7.08 -17.60
CA GLN A 23 -34.83 -7.80 -16.81
C GLN A 23 -35.95 -8.39 -17.67
N HIS A 24 -36.47 -7.63 -18.64
CA HIS A 24 -37.71 -7.98 -19.34
C HIS A 24 -37.52 -8.65 -20.70
N TYR A 25 -36.35 -8.49 -21.34
CA TYR A 25 -36.09 -9.01 -22.68
C TYR A 25 -35.02 -10.10 -22.65
N TYR A 26 -35.45 -11.36 -22.68
CA TYR A 26 -34.57 -12.52 -22.67
C TYR A 26 -33.50 -12.47 -23.77
N HIS A 27 -33.87 -12.08 -24.99
CA HIS A 27 -32.93 -11.99 -26.11
C HIS A 27 -31.87 -10.89 -25.93
N TYR A 28 -32.21 -9.80 -25.24
CA TYR A 28 -31.24 -8.77 -24.90
C TYR A 28 -30.22 -9.29 -23.88
N ARG A 29 -30.70 -9.96 -22.81
CA ARG A 29 -29.83 -10.59 -21.80
C ARG A 29 -28.87 -11.61 -22.44
N LEU A 30 -29.39 -12.46 -23.32
CA LEU A 30 -28.58 -13.45 -24.03
C LEU A 30 -27.47 -12.81 -24.89
N GLY A 31 -27.80 -11.72 -25.61
CA GLY A 31 -26.82 -10.99 -26.42
C GLY A 31 -25.76 -10.28 -25.57
N TYR A 32 -26.16 -9.66 -24.45
CA TYR A 32 -25.24 -9.01 -23.53
C TYR A 32 -24.28 -10.01 -22.87
N ASP A 33 -24.79 -11.15 -22.41
CA ASP A 33 -23.99 -12.23 -21.81
C ASP A 33 -23.02 -12.86 -22.82
N ASP A 34 -23.45 -13.07 -24.08
CA ASP A 34 -22.56 -13.58 -25.14
C ASP A 34 -21.43 -12.58 -25.45
N GLY A 35 -21.75 -11.28 -25.55
CA GLY A 35 -20.76 -10.21 -25.74
C GLY A 35 -19.72 -10.15 -24.62
N ARG A 36 -20.17 -10.14 -23.36
CA ARG A 36 -19.29 -10.20 -22.17
C ARG A 36 -18.37 -11.43 -22.17
N ARG A 37 -18.90 -12.61 -22.53
CA ARG A 37 -18.09 -13.84 -22.61
C ARG A 37 -17.06 -13.79 -23.73
N ARG A 38 -17.37 -13.19 -24.88
CA ARG A 38 -16.40 -13.00 -25.97
C ARG A 38 -15.26 -12.07 -25.56
N ILE A 39 -15.59 -10.98 -24.87
CA ILE A 39 -14.59 -10.05 -24.33
C ILE A 39 -13.72 -10.74 -23.26
N GLY A 40 -14.33 -11.57 -22.39
CA GLY A 40 -13.59 -12.38 -21.41
C GLY A 40 -12.78 -13.55 -22.00
N ARG A 41 -13.16 -14.06 -23.18
CA ARG A 41 -12.37 -15.09 -23.89
C ARG A 41 -11.21 -14.48 -24.69
N ALA A 42 -11.29 -13.22 -25.11
CA ALA A 42 -10.16 -12.50 -25.68
C ALA A 42 -9.04 -12.22 -24.64
N SER A 43 -9.38 -12.25 -23.36
CA SER A 43 -8.45 -12.30 -22.22
C SER A 43 -8.29 -13.71 -21.63
N GLY A 44 -8.72 -14.75 -22.35
CA GLY A 44 -8.43 -16.13 -22.04
C GLY A 44 -7.04 -16.49 -22.56
N MET A 45 -6.01 -16.23 -21.74
CA MET A 45 -4.70 -16.85 -21.98
C MET A 45 -4.89 -18.38 -22.04
N PRO A 46 -4.44 -19.05 -23.12
CA PRO A 46 -4.72 -20.45 -23.36
C PRO A 46 -4.08 -21.34 -22.29
N LEU A 47 -4.67 -22.53 -22.12
CA LEU A 47 -4.30 -23.66 -21.27
C LEU A 47 -2.81 -24.11 -21.37
N LEU A 48 -1.87 -23.23 -21.04
CA LEU A 48 -0.41 -23.40 -21.11
C LEU A 48 0.28 -23.02 -19.78
N GLU A 49 -0.46 -23.00 -18.68
CA GLU A 49 0.02 -22.56 -17.37
C GLU A 49 1.09 -23.49 -16.73
N GLN A 50 1.33 -24.69 -17.26
CA GLN A 50 2.35 -25.61 -16.70
C GLN A 50 3.68 -25.67 -17.47
N ALA A 51 3.76 -25.12 -18.69
CA ALA A 51 4.97 -25.20 -19.51
C ALA A 51 5.93 -24.01 -19.27
N TRP A 52 5.40 -22.81 -18.98
CA TRP A 52 6.22 -21.60 -18.83
C TRP A 52 7.04 -21.54 -17.53
N VAL A 53 6.56 -22.18 -16.46
CA VAL A 53 7.26 -22.23 -15.16
C VAL A 53 8.60 -22.97 -15.24
N ARG A 54 8.76 -23.93 -16.16
CA ARG A 54 9.97 -24.77 -16.23
C ARG A 54 11.10 -24.19 -17.09
N VAL A 55 10.81 -23.29 -18.02
CA VAL A 55 11.82 -22.75 -18.97
C VAL A 55 12.05 -21.24 -18.80
N GLY A 56 11.03 -20.46 -18.42
CA GLY A 56 11.17 -19.01 -18.25
C GLY A 56 11.97 -18.61 -17.00
N ILE A 57 11.76 -19.31 -15.89
CA ILE A 57 12.42 -19.02 -14.60
C ILE A 57 13.96 -19.17 -14.66
N PRO A 58 14.57 -20.25 -15.22
CA PRO A 58 16.02 -20.36 -15.24
C PRO A 58 16.70 -19.29 -16.10
N VAL A 59 16.08 -18.84 -17.20
CA VAL A 59 16.64 -17.80 -18.06
C VAL A 59 16.67 -16.45 -17.36
N VAL A 60 15.58 -16.07 -16.68
CA VAL A 60 15.51 -14.83 -15.91
C VAL A 60 16.54 -14.83 -14.76
N VAL A 61 16.71 -15.96 -14.08
CA VAL A 61 17.73 -16.09 -13.01
C VAL A 61 19.15 -15.89 -13.55
N VAL A 62 19.48 -16.45 -14.71
CA VAL A 62 20.81 -16.26 -15.33
C VAL A 62 21.03 -14.80 -15.75
N VAL A 63 20.01 -14.13 -16.30
CA VAL A 63 20.10 -12.71 -16.68
C VAL A 63 20.27 -11.82 -15.44
N VAL A 64 19.53 -12.08 -14.36
CA VAL A 64 19.68 -11.31 -13.11
C VAL A 64 21.06 -11.52 -12.48
N LEU A 65 21.58 -12.75 -12.47
CA LEU A 65 22.91 -13.04 -11.91
C LEU A 65 24.04 -12.40 -12.72
N THR A 66 23.92 -12.36 -14.06
CA THR A 66 24.92 -11.72 -14.92
C THR A 66 24.91 -10.20 -14.76
N VAL A 67 23.74 -9.57 -14.67
CA VAL A 67 23.62 -8.12 -14.40
C VAL A 67 24.15 -7.76 -13.02
N ALA A 68 23.85 -8.57 -11.99
CA ALA A 68 24.37 -8.36 -10.64
C ALA A 68 25.90 -8.51 -10.56
N ALA A 69 26.48 -9.48 -11.27
CA ALA A 69 27.92 -9.64 -11.37
C ALA A 69 28.59 -8.45 -12.07
N LEU A 70 27.99 -7.96 -13.17
CA LEU A 70 28.48 -6.78 -13.88
C LEU A 70 28.39 -5.52 -13.01
N ALA A 71 27.31 -5.34 -12.26
CA ALA A 71 27.15 -4.19 -11.35
C ALA A 71 28.17 -4.19 -10.19
N ARG A 72 28.62 -5.36 -9.72
CA ARG A 72 29.72 -5.46 -8.74
C ARG A 72 31.08 -5.11 -9.32
N PHE A 73 31.28 -5.34 -10.62
CA PHE A 73 32.53 -5.04 -11.32
C PHE A 73 32.73 -3.53 -11.59
N VAL A 74 31.65 -2.73 -11.58
CA VAL A 74 31.69 -1.27 -11.86
C VAL A 74 31.74 -0.41 -10.59
N ARG A 75 31.74 -0.99 -9.38
CA ARG A 75 31.90 -0.20 -8.13
C ARG A 75 33.34 0.30 -7.97
N ILE A 76 33.55 1.57 -8.27
CA ILE A 76 34.75 2.34 -7.92
C ILE A 76 34.93 2.28 -6.39
N PRO A 77 36.14 2.02 -5.86
CA PRO A 77 36.38 2.13 -4.42
C PRO A 77 36.21 3.58 -3.98
N ASP A 78 35.36 3.81 -2.98
CA ASP A 78 35.24 5.09 -2.28
C ASP A 78 36.62 5.45 -1.70
N VAL A 79 37.33 6.38 -2.33
CA VAL A 79 38.54 6.95 -1.76
C VAL A 79 38.09 7.90 -0.66
N ALA A 80 38.15 7.41 0.58
CA ALA A 80 37.88 8.19 1.77
C ALA A 80 38.69 9.50 1.75
N SER A 81 37.98 10.63 1.68
CA SER A 81 38.60 11.94 1.84
C SER A 81 38.95 12.14 3.31
N VAL A 82 40.23 11.98 3.63
CA VAL A 82 40.82 12.37 4.92
C VAL A 82 40.92 13.89 4.94
N ILE A 83 40.09 14.53 5.77
CA ILE A 83 40.31 15.89 6.24
C ILE A 83 39.98 15.91 7.74
N ASP A 84 41.03 15.69 8.53
CA ASP A 84 41.12 16.20 9.90
C ASP A 84 41.16 17.73 9.83
N PRO A 85 40.30 18.41 10.61
CA PRO A 85 40.86 19.40 11.52
C PRO A 85 40.49 19.07 12.96
N THR A 86 41.54 18.81 13.74
CA THR A 86 41.55 18.98 15.18
C THR A 86 41.09 20.39 15.54
N ALA A 87 39.94 20.50 16.21
CA ALA A 87 39.54 21.71 16.92
C ALA A 87 39.26 21.34 18.39
N THR A 88 40.31 21.41 19.21
CA THR A 88 40.21 21.49 20.66
C THR A 88 39.51 22.79 21.03
N ALA A 89 38.24 22.72 21.45
CA ALA A 89 37.54 23.82 22.09
C ALA A 89 37.41 23.54 23.61
N ARG A 90 37.96 24.49 24.36
CA ARG A 90 38.06 24.65 25.81
C ARG A 90 36.70 24.59 26.54
N PRO A 91 36.63 24.21 27.84
CA PRO A 91 35.41 24.33 28.63
C PRO A 91 35.01 25.82 28.72
N ALA A 92 33.82 26.16 28.23
CA ALA A 92 33.22 27.48 28.44
C ALA A 92 32.53 27.49 29.80
N GLU A 93 33.21 28.12 30.75
CA GLU A 93 32.75 28.47 32.07
C GLU A 93 31.83 29.71 31.99
N SER A 94 30.67 29.60 32.62
CA SER A 94 29.84 30.64 33.28
C SER A 94 29.58 31.99 32.58
N ASP A 95 28.30 32.24 32.26
CA ASP A 95 27.61 33.45 32.79
C ASP A 95 26.08 33.26 32.78
N ALA A 96 25.50 33.12 33.97
CA ALA A 96 24.04 33.06 34.17
C ALA A 96 23.50 34.47 34.35
N LEU A 97 22.69 34.94 33.40
CA LEU A 97 21.94 36.20 33.52
C LEU A 97 20.83 36.05 34.58
N PRO A 98 20.57 37.07 35.42
CA PRO A 98 19.49 37.01 36.40
C PRO A 98 18.12 36.92 35.70
N VAL A 99 17.36 35.88 36.06
CA VAL A 99 15.96 35.68 35.66
C VAL A 99 15.09 36.66 36.43
N ASN A 100 14.33 37.49 35.70
CA ASN A 100 13.21 38.25 36.27
C ASN A 100 12.02 37.29 36.41
N THR A 101 11.75 36.84 37.64
CA THR A 101 10.60 35.99 37.97
C THR A 101 9.35 36.86 38.13
N PRO A 102 8.29 36.71 37.30
CA PRO A 102 7.01 37.36 37.56
C PRO A 102 6.35 36.75 38.83
N ILE A 103 5.91 37.62 39.73
CA ILE A 103 5.48 37.29 41.12
C ILE A 103 3.99 36.89 41.23
N PHE A 104 3.34 36.56 40.12
CA PHE A 104 1.92 36.20 40.12
C PHE A 104 1.74 34.77 39.58
N PRO A 105 1.28 33.81 40.40
CA PRO A 105 0.89 32.49 39.90
C PRO A 105 -0.44 32.64 39.14
N THR A 106 -0.39 32.89 37.83
CA THR A 106 -1.54 32.70 36.98
C THR A 106 -1.77 31.20 36.82
N ALA A 107 -2.84 30.67 37.44
CA ALA A 107 -3.29 29.31 37.21
C ALA A 107 -3.69 29.15 35.73
N THR A 108 -2.72 28.75 34.91
CA THR A 108 -2.91 28.51 33.50
C THR A 108 -3.60 27.16 33.38
N ARG A 109 -4.90 27.17 33.06
CA ARG A 109 -5.61 25.97 32.60
C ARG A 109 -4.98 25.57 31.27
N VAL A 110 -4.00 24.67 31.33
CA VAL A 110 -3.51 23.97 30.15
C VAL A 110 -4.66 23.12 29.64
N ILE A 111 -5.35 23.61 28.61
CA ILE A 111 -6.16 22.74 27.77
C ILE A 111 -5.10 21.90 27.05
N PRO A 112 -5.01 20.57 27.27
CA PRO A 112 -4.12 19.76 26.47
C PRO A 112 -4.58 19.96 25.03
N THR A 113 -3.77 20.67 24.24
CA THR A 113 -3.94 20.69 22.80
C THR A 113 -3.77 19.23 22.39
N ALA A 114 -4.87 18.59 21.97
CA ALA A 114 -4.79 17.29 21.34
C ALA A 114 -3.85 17.45 20.14
N THR A 115 -2.60 17.07 20.34
CA THR A 115 -1.64 16.99 19.26
C THR A 115 -2.14 15.84 18.42
N THR A 116 -2.85 16.14 17.34
CA THR A 116 -3.18 15.16 16.32
C THR A 116 -1.86 14.58 15.85
N ALA A 117 -1.47 13.44 16.42
CA ALA A 117 -0.31 12.69 16.00
C ALA A 117 -0.55 12.31 14.55
N ILE A 118 0.19 12.93 13.63
CA ILE A 118 0.15 12.57 12.22
C ILE A 118 0.80 11.19 12.13
N LEU A 119 -0.01 10.13 12.26
CA LEU A 119 0.50 8.78 12.21
C LEU A 119 0.92 8.48 10.77
N ARG A 120 2.23 8.27 10.58
CA ARG A 120 2.80 7.92 9.28
C ARG A 120 2.94 6.40 9.16
N LEU A 121 2.79 5.90 7.93
CA LEU A 121 3.10 4.52 7.63
C LEU A 121 4.60 4.30 7.89
N ARG A 122 4.90 3.21 8.59
CA ARG A 122 6.26 2.81 8.96
C ARG A 122 6.34 1.30 8.96
N ILE A 123 7.51 0.77 8.63
CA ILE A 123 7.79 -0.67 8.74
C ILE A 123 7.55 -1.12 10.18
N GLY A 124 6.91 -2.27 10.37
CA GLY A 124 6.49 -2.81 11.67
C GLY A 124 5.28 -2.11 12.30
N GLY A 125 4.74 -1.07 11.64
CA GLY A 125 3.51 -0.40 12.02
C GLY A 125 2.27 -1.13 11.53
N TRP A 126 1.11 -0.53 11.78
CA TRP A 126 -0.18 -1.02 11.33
C TRP A 126 -0.81 -0.01 10.39
N ALA A 127 -1.53 -0.49 9.38
CA ALA A 127 -2.31 0.29 8.45
C ALA A 127 -3.74 -0.23 8.39
N ILE A 128 -4.70 0.64 8.17
CA ILE A 128 -6.08 0.29 7.88
C ILE A 128 -6.40 0.63 6.43
N VAL A 129 -7.10 -0.28 5.75
CA VAL A 129 -7.62 -0.04 4.41
C VAL A 129 -8.83 0.88 4.50
N GLN A 130 -8.84 1.98 3.76
CA GLN A 130 -9.94 2.95 3.76
C GLN A 130 -10.14 3.59 2.39
N ASN A 131 -11.27 4.27 2.19
CA ASN A 131 -11.59 5.00 0.96
C ASN A 131 -11.57 4.11 -0.30
N THR A 132 -12.02 2.87 -0.18
CA THR A 132 -12.09 1.94 -1.32
C THR A 132 -13.50 1.81 -1.89
N GLU A 133 -14.47 2.55 -1.35
CA GLU A 133 -15.87 2.59 -1.79
C GLU A 133 -16.51 1.18 -1.87
N GLY A 134 -16.18 0.32 -0.89
CA GLY A 134 -16.63 -1.07 -0.87
C GLY A 134 -15.94 -2.01 -1.86
N ARG A 135 -14.94 -1.56 -2.63
CA ARG A 135 -14.07 -2.44 -3.44
C ARG A 135 -12.87 -2.90 -2.61
N PRO A 136 -12.39 -4.14 -2.78
CA PRO A 136 -11.20 -4.58 -2.05
C PRO A 136 -9.93 -3.92 -2.61
N LEU A 137 -9.00 -3.56 -1.72
CA LEU A 137 -7.67 -3.11 -2.08
C LEU A 137 -6.83 -4.30 -2.55
N ARG A 138 -6.16 -4.16 -3.70
CA ARG A 138 -5.41 -5.25 -4.32
C ARG A 138 -3.99 -5.33 -3.75
N GLY A 139 -3.65 -6.51 -3.21
CA GLY A 139 -2.28 -6.88 -2.84
C GLY A 139 -1.58 -7.63 -3.97
N ARG A 140 -0.41 -7.15 -4.37
CA ARG A 140 0.38 -7.66 -5.50
C ARG A 140 1.63 -8.42 -5.05
N THR A 141 2.19 -9.24 -5.95
CA THR A 141 3.47 -9.95 -5.69
C THR A 141 4.66 -9.02 -5.57
N GLU A 142 4.63 -7.91 -6.30
CA GLU A 142 5.70 -6.91 -6.41
C GLU A 142 5.11 -5.50 -6.41
N PRO A 143 5.88 -4.47 -6.04
CA PRO A 143 5.43 -3.08 -6.13
C PRO A 143 5.34 -2.66 -7.60
N GLY A 144 4.13 -2.38 -8.07
CA GLY A 144 3.91 -1.84 -9.42
C GLY A 144 2.51 -2.11 -9.98
N LEU A 145 2.19 -1.48 -11.11
CA LEU A 145 0.94 -1.66 -11.85
C LEU A 145 0.91 -2.93 -12.70
N THR A 146 2.07 -3.37 -13.15
CA THR A 146 2.23 -4.57 -13.99
C THR A 146 2.29 -5.87 -13.20
N ALA A 147 2.54 -5.79 -11.89
CA ALA A 147 2.60 -6.95 -11.01
C ALA A 147 1.23 -7.61 -10.80
N ALA A 148 1.23 -8.94 -10.68
CA ALA A 148 0.03 -9.73 -10.50
C ALA A 148 -0.62 -9.44 -9.13
N ALA A 149 -1.91 -9.11 -9.15
CA ALA A 149 -2.71 -8.92 -7.93
C ALA A 149 -3.22 -10.28 -7.45
N ILE A 150 -2.63 -10.79 -6.37
CA ILE A 150 -2.88 -12.13 -5.83
C ILE A 150 -3.66 -12.11 -4.51
N TYR A 151 -3.76 -10.93 -3.86
CA TYR A 151 -4.49 -10.75 -2.61
C TYR A 151 -5.52 -9.62 -2.74
N ALA A 152 -6.56 -9.70 -1.91
CA ALA A 152 -7.63 -8.72 -1.82
C ALA A 152 -7.88 -8.40 -0.33
N TYR A 153 -7.64 -7.15 0.06
CA TYR A 153 -7.86 -6.65 1.41
C TYR A 153 -9.16 -5.88 1.47
N GLN A 154 -10.01 -6.19 2.45
CA GLN A 154 -11.32 -5.55 2.56
C GLN A 154 -11.22 -4.15 3.15
N GLU A 155 -12.22 -3.32 2.89
CA GLU A 155 -12.30 -2.01 3.53
C GLU A 155 -12.37 -2.19 5.06
N ARG A 156 -11.66 -1.33 5.79
CA ARG A 156 -11.49 -1.35 7.25
C ARG A 156 -10.68 -2.55 7.78
N GLU A 157 -10.07 -3.35 6.91
CA GLU A 157 -9.12 -4.38 7.34
C GLU A 157 -7.85 -3.74 7.90
N ILE A 158 -7.41 -4.22 9.07
CA ILE A 158 -6.16 -3.81 9.70
C ILE A 158 -5.05 -4.75 9.22
N LEU A 159 -4.02 -4.17 8.63
CA LEU A 159 -2.87 -4.83 8.03
C LEU A 159 -1.60 -4.42 8.76
N GLN A 160 -0.65 -5.34 8.89
CA GLN A 160 0.68 -5.03 9.38
C GLN A 160 1.60 -4.62 8.23
N ILE A 161 2.35 -3.54 8.38
CA ILE A 161 3.33 -3.10 7.39
C ILE A 161 4.61 -3.90 7.60
N VAL A 162 4.96 -4.72 6.60
CA VAL A 162 6.13 -5.61 6.65
C VAL A 162 7.35 -4.98 5.98
N ASP A 163 7.15 -4.25 4.88
CA ASP A 163 8.23 -3.65 4.08
C ASP A 163 7.73 -2.42 3.29
N GLY A 164 8.66 -1.66 2.70
CA GLY A 164 8.41 -0.39 1.99
C GLY A 164 8.97 0.82 2.73
N PRO A 165 8.86 2.06 2.19
CA PRO A 165 8.15 2.45 0.99
C PRO A 165 8.96 2.19 -0.29
N VAL A 166 8.34 1.60 -1.30
CA VAL A 166 8.91 1.48 -2.65
C VAL A 166 8.15 2.39 -3.60
N ARG A 167 8.85 3.21 -4.39
CA ARG A 167 8.20 4.07 -5.40
C ARG A 167 8.25 3.39 -6.76
N ALA A 168 7.09 3.12 -7.34
CA ALA A 168 6.97 2.51 -8.67
C ALA A 168 5.69 2.99 -9.36
N ASP A 169 5.75 3.21 -10.67
CA ASP A 169 4.62 3.65 -11.50
C ASP A 169 3.91 4.94 -11.02
N GLY A 170 4.62 5.80 -10.29
CA GLY A 170 4.06 7.02 -9.70
C GLY A 170 3.34 6.83 -8.35
N TYR A 171 3.32 5.61 -7.83
CA TYR A 171 2.70 5.26 -6.54
C TYR A 171 3.75 4.96 -5.47
N VAL A 172 3.36 5.12 -4.21
CA VAL A 172 4.11 4.63 -3.05
C VAL A 172 3.52 3.29 -2.63
N TRP A 173 4.33 2.24 -2.72
CA TRP A 173 3.96 0.86 -2.43
C TRP A 173 4.47 0.45 -1.05
N TRP A 174 3.63 -0.23 -0.30
CA TRP A 174 3.95 -0.85 0.97
C TRP A 174 3.62 -2.32 0.94
N GLN A 175 4.50 -3.15 1.47
CA GLN A 175 4.21 -4.55 1.69
C GLN A 175 3.42 -4.67 2.99
N VAL A 176 2.23 -5.24 2.88
CA VAL A 176 1.29 -5.39 3.97
C VAL A 176 0.96 -6.87 4.18
N SER A 177 0.83 -7.28 5.43
CA SER A 177 0.42 -8.61 5.85
C SER A 177 -0.91 -8.54 6.57
N GLY A 178 -1.91 -9.27 6.07
CA GLY A 178 -3.25 -9.32 6.63
C GLY A 178 -3.78 -10.75 6.70
N ALA A 179 -5.08 -10.87 7.00
CA ALA A 179 -5.74 -12.18 7.04
C ALA A 179 -5.78 -12.85 5.67
N SER A 180 -5.90 -12.04 4.60
CA SER A 180 -5.90 -12.52 3.21
C SER A 180 -4.52 -12.96 2.70
N GLY A 181 -3.42 -12.57 3.37
CA GLY A 181 -2.05 -12.86 2.95
C GLY A 181 -1.14 -11.64 2.91
N THR A 182 0.09 -11.83 2.44
CA THR A 182 1.15 -10.80 2.42
C THR A 182 1.44 -10.33 1.00
N GLY A 183 1.22 -9.05 0.70
CA GLY A 183 1.40 -8.50 -0.63
C GLY A 183 1.65 -7.00 -0.65
N TRP A 184 2.00 -6.47 -1.82
CA TRP A 184 2.27 -5.06 -2.06
C TRP A 184 1.00 -4.30 -2.44
N SER A 185 0.71 -3.23 -1.71
CA SER A 185 -0.45 -2.38 -1.91
C SER A 185 -0.03 -0.92 -2.00
N ALA A 186 -0.73 -0.15 -2.82
CA ALA A 186 -0.48 1.28 -2.96
C ALA A 186 -1.03 2.06 -1.76
N GLU A 187 -0.25 3.03 -1.24
CA GLU A 187 -0.63 3.89 -0.11
C GLU A 187 -1.80 4.80 -0.47
N ARG A 188 -1.74 5.40 -1.65
CA ARG A 188 -2.65 6.43 -2.13
C ARG A 188 -2.83 6.36 -3.64
N SER A 189 -3.94 6.88 -4.13
CA SER A 189 -4.18 7.15 -5.55
C SER A 189 -3.34 8.34 -6.06
N LEU A 190 -3.27 8.51 -7.39
CA LEU A 190 -2.71 9.71 -8.02
C LEU A 190 -3.55 10.97 -7.74
N GLU A 191 -4.81 10.79 -7.36
CA GLU A 191 -5.73 11.84 -6.92
C GLU A 191 -5.64 12.12 -5.40
N ASP A 192 -4.56 11.69 -4.74
CA ASP A 192 -4.30 11.81 -3.30
C ASP A 192 -5.32 11.13 -2.37
N VAL A 193 -6.17 10.24 -2.90
CA VAL A 193 -7.05 9.39 -2.10
C VAL A 193 -6.22 8.34 -1.35
N VAL A 194 -6.17 8.43 -0.02
CA VAL A 194 -5.42 7.50 0.83
C VAL A 194 -6.16 6.16 0.94
N TRP A 195 -5.55 5.07 0.49
CA TRP A 195 -6.07 3.71 0.59
C TRP A 195 -5.52 2.94 1.79
N LEU A 196 -4.27 3.21 2.17
CA LEU A 196 -3.66 2.69 3.39
C LEU A 196 -3.38 3.87 4.33
N ALA A 197 -4.15 3.96 5.42
CA ALA A 197 -3.88 4.92 6.47
C ALA A 197 -3.15 4.23 7.63
N ALA A 198 -2.13 4.87 8.19
CA ALA A 198 -1.50 4.31 9.39
C ALA A 198 -2.51 4.31 10.54
N THR A 199 -2.59 3.20 11.26
CA THR A 199 -3.43 3.04 12.44
C THR A 199 -2.56 2.61 13.63
N GLU A 200 -3.04 2.88 14.83
CA GLU A 200 -2.42 2.31 16.02
C GLU A 200 -2.56 0.78 15.97
N ALA A 201 -1.64 0.08 16.65
CA ALA A 201 -1.73 -1.36 16.75
C ALA A 201 -3.13 -1.75 17.24
N PRO A 202 -3.75 -2.80 16.68
CA PRO A 202 -5.01 -3.29 17.19
C PRO A 202 -4.79 -3.52 18.68
N THR A 203 -5.55 -2.82 19.51
CA THR A 203 -5.38 -2.82 20.96
C THR A 203 -5.59 -4.25 21.42
N VAL A 204 -4.52 -5.04 21.53
CA VAL A 204 -4.50 -6.12 22.50
C VAL A 204 -4.75 -5.39 23.79
N MET A 205 -5.95 -5.58 24.35
CA MET A 205 -6.30 -5.04 25.65
C MET A 205 -5.20 -5.48 26.59
N SER A 206 -4.25 -4.58 26.85
CA SER A 206 -3.40 -4.67 28.02
C SER A 206 -4.40 -4.51 29.14
N THR A 207 -4.93 -5.64 29.62
CA THR A 207 -5.71 -5.66 30.85
C THR A 207 -4.86 -4.87 31.84
N PRO A 208 -5.33 -3.75 32.39
CA PRO A 208 -4.63 -3.16 33.51
C PRO A 208 -4.55 -4.28 34.54
N GLY A 209 -3.34 -4.68 34.92
CA GLY A 209 -3.14 -5.65 35.98
C GLY A 209 -3.97 -5.22 37.19
N PRO A 210 -4.61 -6.15 37.92
CA PRO A 210 -5.42 -5.80 39.07
C PRO A 210 -4.61 -4.89 40.00
N PRO A 211 -5.18 -3.77 40.51
CA PRO A 211 -4.45 -2.90 41.40
C PRO A 211 -3.96 -3.74 42.57
N THR A 212 -2.64 -3.84 42.73
CA THR A 212 -2.02 -4.44 43.90
C THR A 212 -2.38 -3.57 45.11
N ALA A 213 -3.49 -3.91 45.78
CA ALA A 213 -3.76 -3.42 47.11
C ALA A 213 -2.67 -3.97 48.03
N THR A 214 -1.80 -3.09 48.51
CA THR A 214 -0.79 -3.40 49.53
C THR A 214 -1.47 -3.24 50.91
N PRO A 215 -1.23 -4.16 51.87
CA PRO A 215 -1.92 -4.18 53.16
C PRO A 215 -1.55 -3.03 54.09
#